data_AF-A0A8T3XL63-F1
#
_entry.id   AF-A0A8T3XL63-F1
#
_cell.length_a   1.000
_cell.length_b   1.000
_cell.length_c   1.000
_cell.angle_alpha   90.00
_cell.angle_beta   90.00
_cell.angle_gamma   90.00
#
_symmetry.space_group_name_H-M   'P 1'
#
loop_
_entity.id
_entity.type
_entity.pdbx_description
1 polymer ?
#
loop_
_entity_poly.entity_id
_entity_poly.type
_entity_poly.pdbx_seq_one_letter_code
_entity_poly.pdbx_strand_id
1 'polypeptide(L)' 'MVEFKRKLYKRGSSFETTIPMPILMLLDKNKKYNVVFAYDEDSNRWYIKFEERGDKKGLDKRL' A
#
# COMPACT_ATOMS: atom_id res chain seq x y z
N MET A 1 -17.59 -8.62 -9.84
CA MET A 1 -16.67 -7.55 -9.39
C MET A 1 -16.92 -7.33 -7.90
N VAL A 2 -15.87 -7.26 -7.07
CA VAL A 2 -16.01 -7.04 -5.62
C VAL A 2 -15.37 -5.69 -5.30
N GLU A 3 -16.11 -4.82 -4.61
CA GLU A 3 -15.70 -3.45 -4.34
C GLU A 3 -15.85 -3.11 -2.85
N PHE A 4 -14.96 -2.25 -2.34
CA PHE A 4 -15.07 -1.69 -1.00
C PHE A 4 -15.06 -0.17 -1.08
N LYS A 5 -16.13 0.47 -0.60
CA LYS A 5 -16.19 1.92 -0.44
C LYS A 5 -15.68 2.32 0.95
N ARG A 6 -14.73 3.26 1.03
CA ARG A 6 -14.24 3.83 2.29
C ARG A 6 -14.28 5.35 2.24
N LYS A 7 -14.48 5.97 3.40
CA LYS A 7 -14.40 7.42 3.55
C LYS A 7 -12.94 7.86 3.44
N LEU A 8 -12.69 8.97 2.75
CA LEU A 8 -11.41 9.67 2.83
C LEU A 8 -11.46 10.62 4.02
N TYR A 9 -10.43 10.57 4.85
CA TYR A 9 -10.26 11.45 5.99
C TYR A 9 -9.19 12.48 5.65
N LYS A 10 -9.46 13.75 5.96
CA LYS A 10 -8.48 14.82 5.79
C LYS A 10 -7.46 14.73 6.94
N ARG A 11 -6.17 14.76 6.60
CA ARG A 11 -5.06 14.80 7.55
C ARG A 11 -4.08 15.88 7.13
N GLY A 12 -4.18 17.05 7.78
CA GLY A 12 -3.42 18.24 7.37
C GLY A 12 -3.76 18.67 5.94
N SER A 13 -2.74 18.76 5.09
CA SER A 13 -2.86 19.03 3.65
C SER A 13 -3.11 17.77 2.80
N SER A 14 -3.18 16.59 3.42
CA SER A 14 -3.31 15.29 2.73
C SER A 14 -4.62 14.59 3.06
N PHE A 15 -4.83 13.44 2.43
CA PHE A 15 -5.94 12.53 2.70
C PHE A 15 -5.43 11.14 3.04
N GLU A 16 -6.17 10.43 3.88
CA GLU A 16 -5.91 9.04 4.20
C GLU A 16 -7.21 8.23 4.25
N THR A 17 -7.09 6.92 4.08
CA THR A 17 -8.19 5.99 4.28
C THR A 17 -7.67 4.68 4.85
N THR A 18 -8.54 3.97 5.55
CA THR A 18 -8.23 2.65 6.08
C THR A 18 -8.29 1.62 4.96
N ILE A 19 -7.24 0.80 4.83
CA ILE A 19 -7.25 -0.35 3.93
C ILE A 19 -8.17 -1.42 4.52
N PRO A 20 -9.20 -1.88 3.77
CA PRO A 20 -10.08 -2.96 4.22
C PRO A 20 -9.28 -4.20 4.65
N MET A 21 -9.58 -4.71 5.85
CA MET A 21 -8.92 -5.90 6.39
C MET A 21 -8.98 -7.13 5.45
N PRO A 22 -10.07 -7.41 4.71
CA PRO A 22 -10.09 -8.54 3.77
C PRO A 22 -8.98 -8.50 2.70
N ILE A 23 -8.54 -7.31 2.29
CA ILE A 23 -7.42 -7.16 1.35
C ILE A 23 -6.11 -7.59 2.01
N LEU A 24 -5.92 -7.23 3.29
CA LEU A 24 -4.72 -7.57 4.06
C LEU A 24 -4.65 -9.06 4.43
N MET A 25 -5.78 -9.78 4.43
CA MET A 25 -5.80 -11.23 4.69
C MET A 25 -5.06 -12.04 3.61
N LEU A 26 -4.85 -11.46 2.42
CA LEU A 26 -4.09 -12.08 1.34
C LEU A 26 -2.58 -11.90 1.50
N LEU A 27 -2.14 -11.05 2.43
CA LEU A 27 -0.73 -10.78 2.70
C LEU A 27 -0.24 -11.61 3.89
N ASP A 28 1.06 -11.88 3.92
CA ASP A 28 1.69 -12.53 5.07
C ASP A 28 1.77 -11.53 6.24
N LYS A 29 1.07 -11.84 7.33
CA LYS A 29 0.97 -10.96 8.51
C LYS A 29 2.30 -10.74 9.22
N ASN A 30 3.31 -11.57 8.96
CA ASN A 30 4.63 -11.45 9.58
C ASN A 30 5.57 -10.52 8.80
N LYS A 31 5.13 -10.03 7.63
CA LYS A 31 5.93 -9.18 6.75
C LYS A 31 5.43 -7.74 6.80
N LYS A 32 6.34 -6.80 6.50
CA LYS A 32 6.00 -5.38 6.33
C LYS A 32 5.78 -5.11 4.86
N TYR A 33 4.85 -4.22 4.55
CA TYR A 33 4.54 -3.86 3.17
C TYR A 33 4.45 -2.34 3.01
N ASN A 34 4.85 -1.86 1.84
CA ASN A 34 4.49 -0.55 1.33
C ASN A 34 3.21 -0.68 0.49
N VAL A 35 2.41 0.39 0.47
CA VAL A 35 1.27 0.53 -0.42
C VAL A 35 1.73 1.33 -1.62
N VAL A 36 1.60 0.76 -2.81
CA VAL A 36 2.00 1.40 -4.06
C VAL A 36 0.74 1.76 -4.84
N PHE A 37 0.58 3.05 -5.13
CA PHE A 37 -0.45 3.55 -6.03
C PHE A 37 0.15 3.58 -7.43
N ALA A 38 -0.30 2.68 -8.29
CA ALA A 38 0.17 2.56 -9.67
C ALA A 38 -0.91 3.08 -10.61
N TYR A 39 -0.56 4.04 -11.45
CA TYR A 39 -1.43 4.51 -12.52
C TYR A 39 -1.10 3.74 -13.80
N ASP A 40 -2.15 3.24 -14.46
CA ASP A 40 -2.07 2.59 -15.75
C ASP A 40 -2.70 3.52 -16.79
N GLU A 41 -1.85 4.07 -17.66
CA GLU A 41 -2.26 5.05 -18.67
C GLU A 41 -3.17 4.41 -19.73
N ASP A 42 -2.90 3.15 -20.10
CA ASP A 42 -3.62 2.44 -21.17
C ASP A 42 -5.10 2.25 -20.80
N SER A 43 -5.35 1.91 -19.53
CA SER A 43 -6.73 1.73 -19.03
C SER A 43 -7.29 2.96 -18.30
N ASN A 44 -6.50 4.02 -18.13
CA ASN A 44 -6.82 5.21 -17.34
C ASN A 44 -7.36 4.85 -15.94
N ARG A 45 -6.64 3.98 -15.23
CA ARG A 45 -7.06 3.45 -13.92
C ARG A 45 -5.93 3.51 -12.90
N TRP A 46 -6.31 3.76 -11.66
CA TRP A 46 -5.43 3.59 -10.50
C TRP A 46 -5.60 2.21 -9.90
N TYR A 47 -4.48 1.56 -9.63
CA TYR A 47 -4.38 0.30 -8.93
C TYR A 47 -3.63 0.50 -7.60
N ILE A 48 -4.04 -0.26 -6.60
CA ILE A 48 -3.33 -0.36 -5.33
C ILE A 48 -2.61 -1.70 -5.30
N LYS A 49 -1.29 -1.65 -5.09
CA LYS A 49 -0.42 -2.82 -4.95
C LYS A 49 0.21 -2.82 -3.56
N PHE A 50 0.63 -3.99 -3.11
CA PHE A 50 1.40 -4.15 -1.87
C PHE A 50 2.77 -4.71 -2.23
N GLU A 51 3.81 -4.00 -1.81
CA GLU A 51 5.19 -4.41 -2.05
C GLU A 51 5.84 -4.74 -0.71
N GLU A 52 6.42 -5.94 -0.58
CA GLU A 52 7.11 -6.35 0.65
C GLU A 52 8.29 -5.41 0.91
N ARG A 53 8.29 -4.80 2.09
CA ARG A 53 9.39 -3.96 2.56
C ARG A 53 10.32 -4.85 3.37
N GLY A 54 11.45 -5.23 2.78
CA GLY A 54 12.53 -5.90 3.52
C GLY A 54 12.95 -5.08 4.73
N ASP A 55 13.22 -5.75 5.86
CA ASP A 55 13.89 -5.09 6.97
C ASP A 55 15.32 -4.77 6.54
N LYS A 56 15.70 -3.48 6.54
CA LYS A 56 17.10 -3.07 6.39
C LYS A 56 17.93 -3.52 7.60
N LYS A 57 18.21 -4.82 7.71
CA LYS A 57 19.33 -5.32 8.53
C LYS A 57 20.54 -5.46 7.61
N GLY A 58 21.31 -4.37 7.50
CA GLY A 58 22.60 -4.36 6.80
C GLY A 58 22.67 -3.42 5.60
N LEU A 59 22.57 -2.10 5.82
CA LEU A 59 23.39 -1.19 5.02
C LEU A 59 24.64 -0.94 5.87
N ASP A 60 25.66 -1.77 5.62
CA ASP A 60 26.97 -1.69 6.23
C ASP A 60 27.55 -0.29 6.04
N LYS A 61 28.02 0.31 7.13
CA LYS A 61 28.83 1.53 7.12
C LYS A 61 30.22 1.17 6.62
N ARG A 62 30.41 0.91 5.33
CA ARG A 62 31.76 0.74 4.74
C ARG A 62 31.79 1.17 3.26
N LEU A 63 32.10 2.45 3.07
CA LEU A 63 33.23 3.02 2.30
C LEU A 63 32.88 4.44 1.86
#